data_AF-A0A7C4UE16-F1
#
_entry.id   AF-A0A7C4UE16-F1
#
_cell.length_a   1.000
_cell.length_b   1.000
_cell.length_c   1.000
_cell.angle_alpha   90.00
_cell.angle_beta   90.00
_cell.angle_gamma   90.00
#
_symmetry.space_group_name_H-M   'P 1'
#
loop_
_entity.id
_entity.type
_entity.pdbx_description
1 polymer ?
#
loop_
_entity_poly.entity_id
_entity_poly.type
_entity_poly.pdbx_seq_one_letter_code
_entity_poly.pdbx_strand_id
1 'polypeptide(L)'
;MVRHIWLVGIVLFSAGCEPADKPITNSNSKTADARLAEMTRTMPSASAEPERYKGRPLLLILENYVLDCIGELSPETQDTLRVVVQKAFGGDSDWKKTIRKELRLDDSFDDEIRTMWSKNQEIARQNNTKILPVQFAKMVVDENFADVATQPSK
;
A
#
# COMPACT_ATOMS: atom_id res chain seq x y z
N MET A 1 0.20 22.55 1.74
CA MET A 1 1.65 22.38 1.92
C MET A 1 1.96 20.96 1.46
N VAL A 2 2.29 20.80 0.18
CA VAL A 2 2.48 19.48 -0.44
C VAL A 2 3.89 19.02 -0.05
N ARG A 3 3.97 18.02 0.84
CA ARG A 3 5.24 17.40 1.21
C ARG A 3 5.86 16.80 -0.05
N HIS A 4 7.12 17.10 -0.31
CA HIS A 4 7.88 16.53 -1.43
C HIS A 4 7.74 15.00 -1.41
N ILE A 5 7.19 14.46 -2.49
CA ILE A 5 7.01 13.03 -2.73
C ILE A 5 8.41 12.41 -2.87
N TRP A 6 8.91 11.82 -1.79
CA TRP A 6 10.14 11.03 -1.85
C TRP A 6 9.84 9.68 -2.50
N LEU A 7 10.72 9.31 -3.43
CA LEU A 7 10.94 7.93 -3.86
C LEU A 7 10.98 7.03 -2.63
N VAL A 8 9.95 6.18 -2.52
CA VAL A 8 9.83 4.97 -1.72
C VAL A 8 11.18 4.53 -1.14
N GLY A 9 11.45 4.96 0.09
CA GLY A 9 12.67 4.68 0.84
C GLY A 9 12.74 3.26 1.40
N ILE A 10 12.15 2.26 0.74
CA ILE A 10 12.08 0.88 1.23
C ILE A 10 12.59 -0.08 0.15
N VAL A 11 13.86 0.10 -0.22
CA VAL A 11 14.73 -0.97 -0.70
C VAL A 11 16.12 -0.77 -0.07
N LEU A 12 16.16 -0.71 1.26
CA LEU A 12 17.42 -0.76 2.00
C LEU A 12 17.23 -1.62 3.24
N PHE A 13 17.36 -2.93 3.04
CA PHE A 13 18.09 -3.76 3.99
C PHE A 13 19.01 -4.69 3.19
N SER A 14 20.08 -4.11 2.65
CA SER A 14 21.27 -4.85 2.25
C SER A 14 21.90 -5.46 3.51
N ALA A 15 21.65 -6.73 3.77
CA ALA A 15 22.54 -7.53 4.61
C ALA A 15 23.65 -8.07 3.70
N GLY A 16 24.89 -7.69 4.02
CA GLY A 16 26.06 -7.77 3.18
C GLY A 16 26.45 -9.18 2.74
N CYS A 17 27.01 -9.23 1.54
CA CYS A 17 27.88 -10.31 1.10
C CYS A 17 29.24 -10.12 1.78
N GLU A 18 29.62 -11.03 2.68
CA GLU A 18 31.00 -11.13 3.19
C GLU A 18 31.47 -12.59 2.97
N PRO A 19 32.60 -12.84 2.28
CA PRO A 19 33.09 -14.19 2.04
C PRO A 19 34.20 -14.56 3.04
N ALA A 20 34.10 -15.73 3.68
CA ALA A 20 35.21 -16.68 3.93
C ALA A 20 34.79 -17.79 4.91
N ASP A 21 35.03 -19.03 4.47
CA ASP A 21 35.26 -20.28 5.20
C ASP A 21 35.12 -20.28 6.73
N LYS A 22 34.11 -21.01 7.25
CA LYS A 22 34.26 -22.01 8.35
C LYS A 22 33.18 -23.10 8.23
N PRO A 23 33.50 -24.38 8.47
CA PRO A 23 32.53 -25.47 8.42
C PRO A 23 31.80 -25.57 9.75
N ILE A 24 30.47 -25.54 9.74
CA ILE A 24 29.68 -25.94 10.91
C ILE A 24 28.58 -26.90 10.47
N THR A 25 28.57 -28.03 11.14
CA THR A 25 27.71 -29.18 10.93
C THR A 25 26.34 -28.97 11.59
N ASN A 26 25.36 -29.69 11.04
CA ASN A 26 24.24 -30.32 11.74
C ASN A 26 22.98 -29.50 12.11
N SER A 27 21.85 -30.16 11.79
CA SER A 27 20.50 -30.05 12.33
C SER A 27 19.79 -28.74 12.11
N ASN A 28 18.73 -28.77 11.29
CA ASN A 28 17.40 -28.23 11.65
C ASN A 28 16.42 -28.36 10.47
N SER A 29 15.91 -29.58 10.23
CA SER A 29 14.72 -29.77 9.38
C SER A 29 13.44 -29.16 9.97
N LYS A 30 13.47 -28.67 11.23
CA LYS A 30 12.37 -27.93 11.88
C LYS A 30 12.30 -26.43 11.55
N THR A 31 13.36 -25.85 10.99
CA THR A 31 13.44 -24.39 10.80
C THR A 31 12.85 -23.94 9.46
N ALA A 32 12.75 -24.82 8.47
CA ALA A 32 12.13 -24.48 7.19
C ALA A 32 10.60 -24.30 7.32
N ASP A 33 9.91 -25.20 8.03
CA ASP A 33 8.46 -25.08 8.27
C ASP A 33 8.12 -23.86 9.13
N ALA A 34 8.94 -23.57 10.16
CA ALA A 34 8.75 -22.39 10.99
C ALA A 34 9.00 -21.08 10.21
N ARG A 35 9.95 -21.07 9.26
CA ARG A 35 10.21 -19.91 8.40
C ARG A 35 9.15 -19.73 7.32
N LEU A 36 8.57 -20.81 6.80
CA LEU A 36 7.44 -20.73 5.88
C LEU A 36 6.18 -20.23 6.60
N ALA A 37 5.96 -20.68 7.85
CA ALA A 37 4.87 -20.22 8.71
C ALA A 37 5.04 -18.75 9.17
N GLU A 38 6.27 -18.31 9.40
CA GLU A 38 6.57 -16.91 9.71
C GLU A 38 6.40 -16.04 8.46
N MET A 39 6.92 -16.47 7.30
CA MET A 39 6.72 -15.77 6.01
C MET A 39 5.23 -15.69 5.61
N THR A 40 4.40 -16.67 5.95
CA THR A 40 2.94 -16.57 5.75
C THR A 40 2.22 -15.73 6.80
N ARG A 41 2.80 -15.56 8.01
CA ARG A 41 2.27 -14.67 9.06
C ARG A 41 2.62 -13.19 8.82
N THR A 42 3.71 -12.90 8.10
CA THR A 42 4.15 -11.53 7.77
C THR A 42 3.72 -11.06 6.37
N MET A 43 3.07 -11.91 5.57
CA MET A 43 2.40 -11.42 4.36
C MET A 43 1.19 -10.58 4.81
N PRO A 44 1.08 -9.29 4.45
CA PRO A 44 -0.16 -8.56 4.63
C PRO A 44 -1.18 -9.23 3.73
N SER A 45 -1.95 -10.14 4.33
CA SER A 45 -3.09 -10.78 3.71
C SER A 45 -3.96 -9.69 3.09
N ALA A 46 -4.42 -9.93 1.87
CA ALA A 46 -5.33 -9.04 1.14
C ALA A 46 -6.74 -8.96 1.79
N SER A 47 -6.86 -9.29 3.07
CA SER A 47 -8.10 -9.36 3.84
C SER A 47 -8.00 -8.44 5.05
N ALA A 48 -8.99 -7.56 5.16
CA ALA A 48 -9.25 -6.54 6.16
C ALA A 48 -8.48 -6.68 7.50
N GLU A 49 -7.67 -5.67 7.80
CA GLU A 49 -7.28 -5.35 9.17
C GLU A 49 -8.36 -4.42 9.75
N PRO A 50 -9.44 -4.94 10.37
CA PRO A 50 -10.58 -4.11 10.77
C PRO A 50 -10.18 -2.97 11.71
N GLU A 51 -9.15 -3.18 12.54
CA GLU A 51 -8.63 -2.15 13.44
C GLU A 51 -8.00 -0.96 12.70
N ARG A 52 -7.42 -1.16 11.51
CA ARG A 52 -6.82 -0.08 10.70
C ARG A 52 -7.89 0.94 10.26
N TYR A 53 -9.09 0.46 9.97
CA TYR A 53 -10.18 1.27 9.43
C TYR A 53 -11.18 1.74 10.51
N LYS A 54 -11.03 1.25 11.74
CA LYS A 54 -11.91 1.61 12.86
C LYS A 54 -11.82 3.11 13.15
N GLY A 55 -12.95 3.80 13.00
CA GLY A 55 -13.01 5.27 13.14
C GLY A 55 -12.30 6.05 12.03
N ARG A 56 -11.80 5.37 10.98
CA ARG A 56 -11.00 5.96 9.90
C ARG A 56 -11.48 5.49 8.51
N PRO A 57 -12.77 5.68 8.16
CA PRO A 57 -13.34 5.20 6.90
C PRO A 57 -12.68 5.85 5.66
N LEU A 58 -12.11 7.05 5.79
CA LEU A 58 -11.40 7.73 4.72
C LEU A 58 -10.14 6.97 4.27
N LEU A 59 -9.44 6.25 5.15
CA LEU A 59 -8.27 5.44 4.78
C LEU A 59 -8.65 4.34 3.80
N LEU A 60 -9.79 3.68 4.04
CA LEU A 60 -10.28 2.64 3.14
C LEU A 60 -10.57 3.21 1.75
N ILE A 61 -11.18 4.39 1.67
CA ILE A 61 -11.46 5.07 0.39
C ILE A 61 -10.15 5.42 -0.33
N LEU A 62 -9.14 5.93 0.39
CA LEU A 62 -7.85 6.29 -0.17
C LEU A 62 -7.05 5.08 -0.66
N GLU A 63 -7.08 3.96 0.06
CA GLU A 63 -6.42 2.73 -0.40
C GLU A 63 -7.06 2.22 -1.68
N ASN A 64 -8.39 2.24 -1.78
CA ASN A 64 -9.08 1.87 -3.01
C ASN A 64 -8.86 2.88 -4.15
N TYR A 65 -8.67 4.17 -3.84
CA TYR A 65 -8.25 5.17 -4.82
C TYR A 65 -6.92 4.79 -5.48
N VAL A 66 -5.93 4.36 -4.67
CA VAL A 66 -4.64 3.92 -5.17
C VAL A 66 -4.79 2.64 -6.01
N LEU A 67 -5.59 1.67 -5.56
CA LEU A 67 -5.86 0.45 -6.33
C LEU A 67 -6.51 0.75 -7.68
N ASP A 68 -7.44 1.70 -7.73
CA ASP A 68 -8.07 2.13 -8.98
C ASP A 68 -7.05 2.76 -9.94
N CYS A 69 -6.15 3.61 -9.43
CA CYS A 69 -5.13 4.26 -10.24
C CYS A 69 -4.22 3.26 -10.96
N ILE A 70 -3.95 2.11 -10.33
CA ILE A 70 -3.10 1.04 -10.88
C ILE A 70 -3.87 -0.07 -11.60
N GLY A 71 -5.21 0.04 -11.70
CA GLY A 71 -6.06 -0.92 -12.41
C GLY A 71 -6.36 -2.22 -11.64
N GLU A 72 -6.19 -2.21 -10.32
CA GLU A 72 -6.35 -3.40 -9.44
C GLU A 72 -7.66 -3.36 -8.64
N LEU A 73 -8.58 -2.46 -9.00
CA LEU A 73 -9.88 -2.32 -8.37
C LEU A 73 -10.99 -2.95 -9.23
N SER A 74 -11.86 -3.76 -8.60
CA SER A 74 -12.99 -4.36 -9.31
C SER A 74 -14.09 -3.32 -9.64
N PRO A 75 -14.83 -3.48 -10.75
CA PRO A 75 -15.95 -2.61 -11.09
C PRO A 75 -17.03 -2.54 -10.01
N GLU A 76 -17.33 -3.68 -9.36
CA GLU A 76 -18.29 -3.73 -8.25
C GLU A 76 -17.86 -2.85 -7.07
N THR A 77 -16.56 -2.84 -6.77
CA THR A 77 -16.01 -1.99 -5.71
C THR A 77 -16.02 -0.51 -6.11
N GLN A 78 -15.71 -0.19 -7.37
CA GLN A 78 -15.83 1.17 -7.90
C GLN A 78 -17.27 1.70 -7.76
N ASP A 79 -18.27 0.88 -8.07
CA ASP A 79 -19.68 1.24 -7.95
C ASP A 79 -20.08 1.49 -6.50
N THR A 80 -19.61 0.63 -5.59
CA THR A 80 -19.81 0.81 -4.14
C THR A 80 -19.17 2.10 -3.65
N LEU A 81 -17.91 2.37 -4.03
CA LEU A 81 -17.20 3.58 -3.65
C LEU A 81 -17.87 4.84 -4.17
N ARG A 82 -18.40 4.81 -5.40
CA ARG A 82 -19.18 5.92 -5.94
C ARG A 82 -20.36 6.28 -5.04
N VAL A 83 -21.15 5.29 -4.63
CA VAL A 83 -22.29 5.52 -3.73
C VAL A 83 -21.82 6.03 -2.36
N VAL A 84 -20.76 5.45 -1.79
CA VAL A 84 -20.23 5.82 -0.47
C VAL A 84 -19.67 7.24 -0.47
N VAL A 85 -18.83 7.58 -1.46
CA VAL A 85 -18.22 8.89 -1.60
C VAL A 85 -19.28 9.96 -1.85
N GLN A 86 -20.25 9.68 -2.73
CA GLN A 86 -21.35 10.62 -2.98
C GLN A 86 -22.18 10.89 -1.72
N LYS A 87 -22.44 9.87 -0.90
CA LYS A 87 -23.17 10.05 0.37
C LYS A 87 -22.36 10.84 1.40
N ALA A 88 -21.04 10.63 1.46
CA ALA A 88 -20.18 11.24 2.48
C ALA A 88 -19.73 12.68 2.14
N PHE A 89 -19.42 12.94 0.88
CA PHE A 89 -18.81 14.20 0.41
C PHE A 89 -19.68 14.95 -0.60
N GLY A 90 -20.76 14.34 -1.09
CA GLY A 90 -21.47 14.84 -2.26
C GLY A 90 -20.67 14.63 -3.54
N GLY A 91 -20.98 15.40 -4.58
CA GLY A 91 -20.22 15.43 -5.82
C GLY A 91 -20.82 14.61 -6.98
N ASP A 92 -20.02 14.49 -8.03
CA ASP A 92 -20.40 13.89 -9.32
C ASP A 92 -20.33 12.35 -9.28
N SER A 93 -20.72 11.70 -10.38
CA SER A 93 -20.56 10.26 -10.57
C SER A 93 -19.10 9.80 -10.62
N ASP A 94 -18.15 10.71 -10.84
CA ASP A 94 -16.71 10.44 -10.75
C ASP A 94 -16.24 10.65 -9.31
N TRP A 95 -16.24 9.56 -8.56
CA TRP A 95 -15.85 9.55 -7.15
C TRP A 95 -14.38 9.94 -6.94
N LYS A 96 -13.48 9.61 -7.88
CA LYS A 96 -12.07 9.98 -7.78
C LYS A 96 -11.88 11.49 -7.91
N LYS A 97 -12.61 12.13 -8.83
CA LYS A 97 -12.62 13.58 -8.96
C LYS A 97 -13.10 14.25 -7.67
N THR A 98 -14.14 13.72 -7.03
CA THR A 98 -14.60 14.21 -5.72
C THR A 98 -13.49 14.09 -4.67
N ILE A 99 -12.84 12.94 -4.54
CA ILE A 99 -11.75 12.76 -3.56
C ILE A 99 -10.57 13.69 -3.82
N ARG A 100 -10.14 13.86 -5.07
CA ARG A 100 -9.08 14.82 -5.42
C ARG A 100 -9.44 16.24 -4.99
N LYS A 101 -10.67 16.66 -5.26
CA LYS A 101 -11.16 17.99 -4.87
C LYS A 101 -11.18 18.18 -3.34
N GLU A 102 -11.77 17.23 -2.61
CA GLU A 102 -11.90 17.31 -1.14
C GLU A 102 -10.54 17.32 -0.45
N LEU A 103 -9.58 16.53 -0.95
CA LEU A 103 -8.22 16.46 -0.42
C LEU A 103 -7.24 17.45 -1.05
N ARG A 104 -7.71 18.27 -2.00
CA ARG A 104 -6.91 19.24 -2.76
C ARG A 104 -5.67 18.61 -3.39
N LEU A 105 -5.85 17.42 -3.96
CA LEU A 105 -4.83 16.70 -4.71
C LEU A 105 -4.71 17.31 -6.11
N ASP A 106 -3.50 17.28 -6.65
CA ASP A 106 -3.25 17.73 -8.02
C ASP A 106 -3.92 16.79 -9.04
N ASP A 107 -4.19 17.31 -10.24
CA ASP A 107 -4.70 16.50 -11.34
C ASP A 107 -3.68 15.43 -11.79
N SER A 108 -2.37 15.66 -11.58
CA SER A 108 -1.29 14.71 -11.87
C SER A 108 -1.20 13.53 -10.89
N PHE A 109 -1.94 13.54 -9.79
CA PHE A 109 -1.72 12.58 -8.70
C PHE A 109 -1.94 11.12 -9.13
N ASP A 110 -2.92 10.86 -10.01
CA ASP A 110 -3.14 9.53 -10.60
C ASP A 110 -1.92 9.03 -11.37
N ASP A 111 -1.28 9.91 -12.15
CA ASP A 111 -0.11 9.58 -12.97
C ASP A 111 1.14 9.37 -12.12
N GLU A 112 1.28 10.13 -11.02
CA GLU A 112 2.33 9.94 -10.03
C GLU A 112 2.22 8.56 -9.36
N ILE A 113 1.01 8.16 -8.97
CA ILE A 113 0.75 6.82 -8.41
C ILE A 113 1.14 5.72 -9.40
N ARG A 114 0.71 5.82 -10.67
CA ARG A 114 1.05 4.85 -11.72
C ARG A 114 2.56 4.76 -11.96
N THR A 115 3.23 5.92 -11.94
CA THR A 115 4.68 6.01 -12.11
C THR A 115 5.41 5.34 -10.94
N MET A 116 4.97 5.59 -9.71
CA MET A 116 5.53 4.95 -8.51
C MET A 116 5.32 3.43 -8.54
N TRP A 117 4.13 2.97 -8.90
CA TRP A 117 3.83 1.54 -9.04
C TRP A 117 4.76 0.86 -10.03
N SER A 118 4.89 1.42 -11.23
CA SER A 118 5.74 0.85 -12.30
C SER A 118 7.20 0.76 -11.87
N LYS A 119 7.75 1.79 -11.23
CA LYS A 119 9.12 1.80 -10.70
C LYS A 119 9.31 0.77 -9.59
N ASN A 120 8.37 0.69 -8.66
CA ASN A 120 8.43 -0.27 -7.55
C ASN A 120 8.36 -1.72 -8.04
N GLN A 121 7.55 -2.02 -9.06
CA GLN A 121 7.51 -3.35 -9.65
C GLN A 121 8.84 -3.73 -10.30
N GLU A 122 9.48 -2.79 -11.00
CA GLU A 122 10.80 -3.04 -11.59
C GLU A 122 11.87 -3.29 -10.52
N ILE A 123 11.90 -2.47 -9.47
CA ILE A 123 12.86 -2.68 -8.37
C ILE A 123 12.57 -4.00 -7.63
N ALA A 124 11.30 -4.33 -7.41
CA ALA A 124 10.92 -5.60 -6.79
C ALA A 124 11.42 -6.80 -7.61
N ARG A 125 11.23 -6.75 -8.92
CA ARG A 125 11.72 -7.78 -9.86
C ARG A 125 13.25 -7.92 -9.81
N GLN A 126 13.98 -6.80 -9.79
CA GLN A 126 15.45 -6.80 -9.70
C GLN A 126 15.96 -7.43 -8.40
N ASN A 127 15.20 -7.29 -7.32
CA ASN A 127 15.53 -7.83 -5.99
C ASN A 127 14.90 -9.20 -5.71
N ASN A 128 14.31 -9.86 -6.71
CA ASN A 128 13.58 -11.13 -6.56
C ASN A 128 12.50 -11.09 -5.45
N THR A 129 11.86 -9.93 -5.29
CA THR A 129 10.73 -9.73 -4.37
C THR A 129 9.48 -9.36 -5.14
N LYS A 130 8.33 -9.33 -4.46
CA LYS A 130 7.04 -8.96 -5.03
C LYS A 130 6.34 -7.97 -4.11
N ILE A 131 5.87 -6.86 -4.67
CA ILE A 131 5.00 -5.93 -3.96
C ILE A 131 3.57 -6.19 -4.44
N LEU A 132 2.68 -6.53 -3.51
CA LEU A 132 1.27 -6.74 -3.81
C LEU A 132 0.54 -5.39 -3.99
N PRO A 133 -0.47 -5.30 -4.87
CA PRO A 133 -1.25 -4.06 -5.05
C PRO A 133 -1.79 -3.45 -3.76
N VAL A 134 -2.38 -4.27 -2.89
CA VAL A 134 -2.93 -3.83 -1.60
C VAL A 134 -1.82 -3.33 -0.67
N GLN A 135 -0.65 -3.97 -0.68
CA GLN A 135 0.49 -3.53 0.11
C GLN A 135 1.00 -2.17 -0.37
N PHE A 136 1.09 -1.98 -1.68
CA PHE A 136 1.45 -0.70 -2.29
C PHE A 136 0.44 0.40 -1.93
N ALA A 137 -0.86 0.11 -2.01
CA ALA A 137 -1.90 1.05 -1.63
C ALA A 137 -1.77 1.52 -0.17
N LYS A 138 -1.56 0.58 0.76
CA LYS A 138 -1.34 0.90 2.18
C LYS A 138 -0.11 1.80 2.38
N MET A 139 1.02 1.45 1.77
CA MET A 139 2.25 2.25 1.86
C MET A 139 2.04 3.67 1.32
N VAL A 140 1.43 3.83 0.14
CA VAL A 140 1.15 5.16 -0.43
C VAL A 140 0.25 5.96 0.51
N VAL A 141 -0.80 5.35 1.06
CA VAL A 141 -1.71 6.06 1.95
C VAL A 141 -1.06 6.46 3.27
N ASP A 142 -0.28 5.55 3.87
CA ASP A 142 0.42 5.81 5.12
C ASP A 142 1.40 6.98 4.98
N GLU A 143 2.19 7.03 3.90
CA GLU A 143 3.20 8.08 3.76
C GLU A 143 2.64 9.44 3.34
N ASN A 144 1.57 9.46 2.56
CA ASN A 144 1.01 10.72 2.04
C ASN A 144 -0.10 11.29 2.94
N PHE A 145 -0.73 10.45 3.77
CA PHE A 145 -1.90 10.82 4.57
C PHE A 145 -1.77 10.45 6.05
N ALA A 146 -0.55 10.26 6.57
CA ALA A 146 -0.28 10.00 8.00
C ALA A 146 -1.01 10.98 8.95
N ASP A 147 -1.08 12.26 8.60
CA ASP A 147 -1.75 13.29 9.41
C ASP A 147 -3.28 13.14 9.38
N VAL A 148 -3.84 12.58 8.31
CA VAL A 148 -5.27 12.23 8.22
C VAL A 148 -5.55 10.94 8.98
N ALA A 149 -4.57 10.02 8.98
CA ALA A 149 -4.64 8.75 9.69
C ALA A 149 -4.55 8.91 11.22
N THR A 150 -4.06 10.02 11.77
CA THR A 150 -3.79 10.14 13.21
C THR A 150 -4.94 10.71 14.04
N GLN A 151 -6.11 11.02 13.47
CA GLN A 151 -7.21 11.56 14.28
C GLN A 151 -7.74 10.49 15.27
N PRO A 152 -7.63 10.71 16.60
CA PRO A 152 -8.29 9.86 17.58
C PRO A 152 -9.79 10.17 17.57
N SER A 153 -10.63 9.14 17.68
CA SER A 153 -12.06 9.36 17.92
C SER A 153 -12.22 10.17 19.21
N LYS A 154 -12.79 11.36 19.11
CA LYS A 154 -13.26 12.11 20.28
C LYS A 154 -14.40 11.37 20.96
#